data_AF-A0A1A8J1I1-F1
#
_entry.id   AF-A0A1A8J1I1-F1
#
_cell.length_a   1.000
_cell.length_b   1.000
_cell.length_c   1.000
_cell.angle_alpha   90.00
_cell.angle_beta   90.00
_cell.angle_gamma   90.00
#
_symmetry.space_group_name_H-M   'P 1'
#
loop_
_entity.id
_entity.type
_entity.pdbx_description
1 polymer ?
#
loop_
_entity_poly.entity_id
_entity_poly.type
_entity_poly.pdbx_seq_one_letter_code
_entity_poly.pdbx_strand_id
1 'polypeptide(L)'
;AELHIVHYNSDKYKSISEAVDKPDGLAVLAFFYDDGHFENTYYSDFINNLGKIKYTGQSMNISKINVRSMLPENLNHFFRYQGSLTTPPCYESITWTVFDTPITLSQNQIRKLESTLMDIDNKTLWNDYRIAQPLNDRQVESSFLPRLGKGSFCRQDEIESKLLRIEGLVTSLGKNLYSGGAPGSRPSRYENGGLFPLTLSFNDKNTDSYALVHLSHSMDLDAFTVCMHVLPKMTGIHTVISYSTNMNDNELMININEDSDAREVGLWIGNEFVNLPHNFRAKDWANYCMTWSSHTGGAELWINGMVGEQRYLKSGYTIRPAGVLILGKDQDGFLGISSADAFVGTMTDVNVWDYVLTTADIRNQMSCNSTEVGNVFSWGKTRLSVYGGVQLDNQHRCS
;
A
#
# COMPACT_ATOMS: atom_id res chain seq x y z
N ALA A 1 6.48 -11.65 6.67
CA ALA A 1 6.96 -12.58 7.73
C ALA A 1 6.52 -14.01 7.43
N GLU A 2 7.09 -15.03 8.09
CA GLU A 2 6.80 -16.45 7.85
C GLU A 2 6.55 -17.22 9.15
N LEU A 3 5.75 -18.29 9.10
CA LEU A 3 5.59 -19.30 10.14
C LEU A 3 6.26 -20.60 9.71
N HIS A 4 7.19 -21.11 10.52
CA HIS A 4 7.75 -22.46 10.34
C HIS A 4 7.32 -23.38 11.47
N ILE A 5 6.76 -24.53 11.12
CA ILE A 5 6.42 -25.61 12.07
C ILE A 5 7.36 -26.78 11.82
N VAL A 6 8.28 -26.99 12.75
CA VAL A 6 9.33 -28.00 12.65
C VAL A 6 8.89 -29.29 13.32
N HIS A 7 8.87 -30.38 12.56
CA HIS A 7 8.55 -31.73 13.01
C HIS A 7 9.78 -32.61 12.92
N TYR A 8 9.86 -33.62 13.79
CA TYR A 8 10.81 -34.71 13.68
C TYR A 8 10.09 -36.05 13.56
N ASN A 9 10.71 -37.01 12.89
CA ASN A 9 10.18 -38.35 12.70
C ASN A 9 10.29 -39.17 14.00
N SER A 10 9.26 -39.09 14.83
CA SER A 10 9.19 -39.76 16.13
C SER A 10 9.10 -41.29 16.04
N ASP A 11 8.74 -41.84 14.88
CA ASP A 11 8.69 -43.29 14.68
C ASP A 11 10.10 -43.89 14.58
N LYS A 12 11.09 -43.09 14.17
CA LYS A 12 12.48 -43.51 13.96
C LYS A 12 13.46 -42.96 14.98
N TYR A 13 13.20 -41.76 15.51
CA TYR A 13 14.14 -41.04 16.37
C TYR A 13 13.51 -40.65 17.69
N LYS A 14 14.28 -40.68 18.78
CA LYS A 14 13.78 -40.39 20.13
C LYS A 14 13.70 -38.89 20.42
N SER A 15 14.38 -38.07 19.62
CA SER A 15 14.44 -36.62 19.83
C SER A 15 14.78 -35.89 18.53
N ILE A 16 14.48 -34.58 18.51
CA ILE A 16 14.88 -33.69 17.42
C ILE A 16 16.39 -33.68 17.22
N SER A 17 17.18 -33.73 18.30
CA SER A 17 18.65 -33.71 18.26
C SER A 17 19.24 -34.94 17.59
N GLU A 18 18.58 -36.10 17.68
CA GLU A 18 19.00 -37.34 17.02
C GLU A 18 18.60 -37.34 15.53
N ALA A 19 17.51 -36.67 15.20
CA ALA A 19 16.94 -36.61 13.86
C ALA A 19 17.57 -35.51 12.98
N VAL A 20 18.13 -34.46 13.58
CA VAL A 20 18.47 -33.20 12.89
C VAL A 20 19.40 -33.37 11.68
N ASP A 21 20.31 -34.33 11.69
CA ASP A 21 21.29 -34.58 10.61
C ASP A 21 20.90 -35.77 9.71
N LYS A 22 19.69 -36.33 9.90
CA LYS A 22 19.21 -37.52 9.17
C LYS A 22 18.29 -37.14 8.02
N PRO A 23 18.41 -37.78 6.85
CA PRO A 23 17.71 -37.37 5.63
C PRO A 23 16.17 -37.45 5.71
N ASP A 24 15.63 -38.27 6.60
CA ASP A 24 14.19 -38.40 6.90
C ASP A 24 13.88 -38.01 8.36
N GLY A 25 14.78 -37.25 8.97
CA GLY A 25 14.71 -36.85 10.35
C GLY A 25 13.73 -35.71 10.59
N LEU A 26 13.77 -34.67 9.76
CA LEU A 26 12.98 -33.46 9.96
C LEU A 26 12.10 -33.11 8.76
N ALA A 27 10.92 -32.57 9.06
CA ALA A 27 10.02 -31.96 8.09
C ALA A 27 9.59 -30.57 8.57
N VAL A 28 9.63 -29.58 7.68
CA VAL A 28 9.21 -28.21 7.98
C VAL A 28 8.00 -27.86 7.15
N LEU A 29 6.93 -27.43 7.82
CA LEU A 29 5.77 -26.80 7.21
C LEU A 29 5.96 -25.28 7.27
N ALA A 30 5.89 -24.61 6.13
CA ALA A 30 6.12 -23.17 6.02
C ALA A 30 4.91 -22.46 5.44
N PHE A 31 4.54 -21.34 6.05
CA PHE A 31 3.43 -20.50 5.65
C PHE A 31 3.89 -19.05 5.60
N PHE A 32 3.57 -18.35 4.52
CA PHE A 32 3.73 -16.90 4.47
C PHE A 32 2.60 -16.24 5.26
N TYR A 33 2.94 -15.15 5.96
CA TYR A 33 1.93 -14.21 6.42
C TYR A 33 1.63 -13.22 5.31
N ASP A 34 0.35 -12.97 5.08
CA ASP A 34 -0.15 -11.90 4.22
C ASP A 34 -0.79 -10.84 5.11
N ASP A 35 -0.67 -9.58 4.70
CA ASP A 35 -1.34 -8.50 5.40
C ASP A 35 -2.84 -8.53 5.13
N GLY A 36 -3.60 -8.24 6.18
CA GLY A 36 -5.05 -8.14 6.12
C GLY A 36 -5.56 -7.00 6.97
N HIS A 37 -6.83 -6.69 6.79
CA HIS A 37 -7.46 -5.57 7.48
C HIS A 37 -7.95 -5.94 8.89
N PHE A 38 -8.41 -7.18 9.08
CA PHE A 38 -9.02 -7.62 10.34
C PHE A 38 -8.05 -8.43 11.20
N GLU A 39 -8.14 -8.29 12.53
CA GLU A 39 -7.37 -9.14 13.43
C GLU A 39 -7.74 -10.61 13.25
N ASN A 40 -6.73 -11.44 13.04
CA ASN A 40 -6.88 -12.88 13.10
C ASN A 40 -6.99 -13.30 14.57
N THR A 41 -8.22 -13.59 15.01
CA THR A 41 -8.51 -13.90 16.42
C THR A 41 -7.82 -15.15 16.94
N TYR A 42 -7.43 -16.09 16.05
CA TYR A 42 -6.65 -17.27 16.42
C TYR A 42 -5.20 -16.92 16.84
N TYR A 43 -4.71 -15.75 16.42
CA TYR A 43 -3.38 -15.25 16.74
C TYR A 43 -3.36 -14.25 17.90
N SER A 44 -4.51 -13.66 18.29
CA SER A 44 -4.54 -12.56 19.25
C SER A 44 -3.92 -12.92 20.60
N ASP A 45 -4.19 -14.11 21.17
CA ASP A 45 -3.58 -14.52 22.45
C ASP A 45 -2.05 -14.71 22.31
N PHE A 46 -1.60 -15.38 21.24
CA PHE A 46 -0.17 -15.57 20.98
C PHE A 46 0.56 -14.22 20.85
N ILE A 47 0.03 -13.32 20.02
CA ILE A 47 0.64 -12.01 19.72
C ILE A 47 0.62 -11.09 20.96
N ASN A 48 -0.47 -11.09 21.73
CA ASN A 48 -0.57 -10.25 22.93
C ASN A 48 0.41 -10.69 24.05
N ASN A 49 0.90 -11.93 24.02
CA ASN A 49 1.88 -12.43 24.98
C ASN A 49 3.34 -12.13 24.60
N LEU A 50 3.62 -11.66 23.36
CA LEU A 50 4.99 -11.35 22.91
C LEU A 50 5.70 -10.34 23.82
N GLY A 51 4.96 -9.32 24.32
CA GLY A 51 5.52 -8.30 25.21
C GLY A 51 6.04 -8.85 26.54
N LYS A 52 5.63 -10.06 26.93
CA LYS A 52 6.07 -10.73 28.16
C LYS A 52 7.39 -11.50 27.99
N ILE A 53 7.83 -11.70 26.74
CA ILE A 53 9.07 -12.40 26.37
C ILE A 53 9.94 -11.51 25.46
N LYS A 54 9.95 -10.20 25.72
CA LYS A 54 10.60 -9.17 24.92
C LYS A 54 12.11 -9.40 24.68
N TYR A 55 12.82 -9.96 25.66
CA TYR A 55 14.27 -10.08 25.64
C TYR A 55 14.75 -11.54 25.51
N THR A 56 15.94 -11.72 24.94
CA THR A 56 16.59 -13.02 24.77
C THR A 56 16.66 -13.80 26.10
N GLY A 57 16.33 -15.09 26.05
CA GLY A 57 16.34 -16.00 27.20
C GLY A 57 15.06 -15.99 28.04
N GLN A 58 14.10 -15.11 27.76
CA GLN A 58 12.79 -15.13 28.39
C GLN A 58 11.91 -16.24 27.80
N SER A 59 11.10 -16.86 28.65
CA SER A 59 10.17 -17.92 28.26
C SER A 59 8.84 -17.77 29.00
N MET A 60 7.74 -18.16 28.35
CA MET A 60 6.40 -18.18 28.93
C MET A 60 5.64 -19.42 28.47
N ASN A 61 4.77 -19.95 29.33
CA ASN A 61 3.82 -20.98 28.98
C ASN A 61 2.51 -20.36 28.45
N ILE A 62 2.06 -20.81 27.28
CA ILE A 62 0.75 -20.47 26.70
C ILE A 62 -0.11 -21.72 26.75
N SER A 63 -1.25 -21.67 27.45
CA SER A 63 -2.07 -22.85 27.77
C SER A 63 -3.19 -23.14 26.76
N LYS A 64 -3.48 -22.24 25.82
CA LYS A 64 -4.64 -22.33 24.91
C LYS A 64 -4.29 -22.08 23.43
N ILE A 65 -3.13 -22.55 22.96
CA ILE A 65 -2.78 -22.43 21.55
C ILE A 65 -3.28 -23.65 20.77
N ASN A 66 -4.11 -23.42 19.74
CA ASN A 66 -4.50 -24.44 18.78
C ASN A 66 -3.84 -24.14 17.44
N VAL A 67 -2.70 -24.80 17.18
CA VAL A 67 -1.91 -24.59 15.97
C VAL A 67 -2.74 -24.85 14.71
N ARG A 68 -3.67 -25.83 14.72
CA ARG A 68 -4.48 -26.16 13.53
C ARG A 68 -5.39 -25.01 13.12
N SER A 69 -5.92 -24.27 14.08
CA SER A 69 -6.78 -23.09 13.86
C SER A 69 -6.00 -21.86 13.39
N MET A 70 -4.67 -21.87 13.54
CA MET A 70 -3.79 -20.81 13.07
C MET A 70 -3.35 -21.03 11.61
N LEU A 71 -3.64 -22.20 11.03
CA LEU A 71 -3.27 -22.53 9.66
C LEU A 71 -4.33 -22.04 8.65
N PRO A 72 -3.96 -21.82 7.37
CA PRO A 72 -4.92 -21.46 6.34
C PRO A 72 -5.90 -22.60 6.06
N GLU A 73 -7.05 -22.25 5.47
CA GLU A 73 -8.11 -23.22 5.17
C GLU A 73 -7.66 -24.26 4.13
N ASN A 74 -6.96 -23.81 3.08
CA ASN A 74 -6.46 -24.67 2.03
C ASN A 74 -5.02 -25.12 2.31
N LEU A 75 -4.87 -26.41 2.62
CA LEU A 75 -3.58 -27.07 2.80
C LEU A 75 -3.25 -28.04 1.65
N ASN A 76 -4.05 -28.04 0.58
CA ASN A 76 -3.86 -28.97 -0.53
C ASN A 76 -2.85 -28.44 -1.55
N HIS A 77 -2.60 -27.13 -1.59
CA HIS A 77 -1.67 -26.48 -2.50
C HIS A 77 -0.35 -26.14 -1.79
N PHE A 78 0.71 -26.81 -2.18
CA PHE A 78 2.04 -26.61 -1.62
C PHE A 78 3.14 -26.96 -2.61
N PHE A 79 4.32 -26.39 -2.36
CA PHE A 79 5.57 -26.79 -2.95
C PHE A 79 6.36 -27.67 -1.98
N ARG A 80 7.11 -28.64 -2.50
CA ARG A 80 7.93 -29.54 -1.69
C ARG A 80 9.33 -29.69 -2.26
N TYR A 81 10.34 -29.60 -1.41
CA TYR A 81 11.74 -29.75 -1.80
C TYR A 81 12.64 -30.18 -0.64
N GLN A 82 13.82 -30.70 -0.98
CA GLN A 82 14.89 -30.96 0.00
C GLN A 82 15.76 -29.71 0.18
N GLY A 83 16.00 -29.32 1.43
CA GLY A 83 16.72 -28.09 1.76
C GLY A 83 17.42 -28.15 3.11
N SER A 84 17.83 -26.98 3.60
CA SER A 84 18.54 -26.84 4.86
C SER A 84 17.68 -26.25 5.96
N LEU A 85 18.13 -26.34 7.21
CA LEU A 85 17.66 -25.43 8.25
C LEU A 85 17.97 -23.98 7.89
N THR A 86 17.11 -23.08 8.34
CA THR A 86 17.30 -21.61 8.22
C THR A 86 18.16 -21.06 9.35
N THR A 87 18.49 -21.87 10.35
CA THR A 87 19.34 -21.53 11.49
C THR A 87 20.58 -22.42 11.55
N PRO A 88 21.73 -21.91 12.06
CA PRO A 88 22.93 -22.71 12.25
C PRO A 88 22.65 -23.99 13.07
N PRO A 89 23.26 -25.14 12.72
CA PRO A 89 24.34 -25.30 11.74
C PRO A 89 23.87 -25.57 10.29
N CYS A 90 22.63 -25.23 9.94
CA CYS A 90 22.12 -25.27 8.56
C CYS A 90 22.16 -26.67 7.92
N TYR A 91 21.86 -27.74 8.67
CA TYR A 91 21.84 -29.11 8.14
C TYR A 91 20.93 -29.24 6.91
N GLU A 92 21.44 -29.88 5.84
CA GLU A 92 20.76 -30.10 4.56
C GLU A 92 19.92 -31.40 4.54
N SER A 93 19.21 -31.64 5.64
CA SER A 93 18.44 -32.87 5.92
C SER A 93 16.93 -32.62 5.94
N ILE A 94 16.48 -31.45 5.50
CA ILE A 94 15.11 -30.98 5.75
C ILE A 94 14.23 -31.18 4.52
N THR A 95 13.12 -31.88 4.72
CA THR A 95 12.02 -31.85 3.75
C THR A 95 11.12 -30.64 4.00
N TRP A 96 11.21 -29.64 3.13
CA TRP A 96 10.37 -28.44 3.17
C TRP A 96 9.04 -28.66 2.47
N THR A 97 7.96 -28.22 3.11
CA THR A 97 6.62 -28.11 2.51
C THR A 97 6.14 -26.67 2.69
N VAL A 98 6.15 -25.91 1.60
CA VAL A 98 5.78 -24.48 1.59
C VAL A 98 4.38 -24.35 1.01
N PHE A 99 3.43 -23.88 1.80
CA PHE A 99 2.04 -23.76 1.37
C PHE A 99 1.83 -22.51 0.52
N ASP A 100 1.02 -22.65 -0.54
CA ASP A 100 0.70 -21.59 -1.49
C ASP A 100 -0.32 -20.59 -0.93
N THR A 101 -1.23 -21.06 -0.07
CA THR A 101 -2.22 -20.20 0.59
C THR A 101 -1.59 -19.56 1.83
N PRO A 102 -1.53 -18.23 1.92
CA PRO A 102 -0.93 -17.55 3.07
C PRO A 102 -1.88 -17.50 4.28
N ILE A 103 -1.32 -17.12 5.43
CA ILE A 103 -2.06 -16.82 6.66
C ILE A 103 -2.24 -15.32 6.75
N THR A 104 -3.49 -14.85 6.70
CA THR A 104 -3.79 -13.43 6.83
C THR A 104 -3.76 -12.99 8.30
N LEU A 105 -2.97 -11.97 8.60
CA LEU A 105 -2.92 -11.29 9.91
C LEU A 105 -3.20 -9.80 9.72
N SER A 106 -3.76 -9.12 10.73
CA SER A 106 -3.91 -7.67 10.61
C SER A 106 -2.56 -6.98 10.52
N GLN A 107 -2.50 -5.81 9.88
CA GLN A 107 -1.28 -5.01 9.85
C GLN A 107 -0.75 -4.72 11.27
N ASN A 108 -1.64 -4.50 12.25
CA ASN A 108 -1.27 -4.35 13.66
C ASN A 108 -0.64 -5.62 14.26
N GLN A 109 -1.14 -6.79 13.89
CA GLN A 109 -0.59 -8.08 14.33
C GLN A 109 0.80 -8.32 13.74
N ILE A 110 1.02 -8.01 12.46
CA ILE A 110 2.33 -8.09 11.81
C ILE A 110 3.32 -7.12 12.47
N ARG A 111 2.93 -5.85 12.66
CA ARG A 111 3.77 -4.85 13.35
C ARG A 111 4.15 -5.28 14.76
N LYS A 112 3.24 -5.93 15.50
CA LYS A 112 3.57 -6.48 16.84
C LYS A 112 4.63 -7.57 16.75
N LEU A 113 4.63 -8.42 15.72
CA LEU A 113 5.70 -9.42 15.51
C LEU A 113 7.06 -8.74 15.28
N GLU A 114 7.10 -7.67 14.48
CA GLU A 114 8.34 -6.98 14.09
C GLU A 114 8.91 -6.03 15.16
N SER A 115 8.06 -5.45 15.99
CA SER A 115 8.45 -4.38 16.92
C SER A 115 8.48 -4.78 18.40
N THR A 116 7.92 -5.94 18.76
CA THR A 116 7.82 -6.31 20.20
C THR A 116 9.07 -6.99 20.73
N LEU A 117 9.69 -7.88 19.94
CA LEU A 117 10.83 -8.69 20.36
C LEU A 117 12.16 -7.99 20.03
N MET A 118 13.15 -8.17 20.92
CA MET A 118 14.47 -7.57 20.82
C MET A 118 15.56 -8.63 20.60
N ASP A 119 16.55 -8.30 19.78
CA ASP A 119 17.77 -9.08 19.59
C ASP A 119 18.74 -8.96 20.78
N ILE A 120 19.92 -9.57 20.65
CA ILE A 120 20.99 -9.53 21.67
C ILE A 120 21.58 -8.12 21.90
N ASP A 121 21.41 -7.22 20.93
CA ASP A 121 21.86 -5.83 20.96
C ASP A 121 20.74 -4.86 21.36
N ASN A 122 19.60 -5.39 21.84
CA ASN A 122 18.39 -4.64 22.18
C ASN A 122 17.76 -3.85 21.02
N LYS A 123 17.92 -4.32 19.79
CA LYS A 123 17.22 -3.79 18.61
C LYS A 123 16.01 -4.65 18.30
N THR A 124 14.96 -4.03 17.77
CA THR A 124 13.77 -4.76 17.32
C THR A 124 14.13 -5.73 16.20
N LEU A 125 13.54 -6.92 16.23
CA LEU A 125 13.67 -7.92 15.16
C LEU A 125 12.88 -7.47 13.92
N TRP A 126 13.46 -6.50 13.20
CA TRP A 126 12.89 -5.87 12.03
C TRP A 126 13.72 -6.22 10.79
N ASN A 127 13.06 -6.53 9.66
CA ASN A 127 13.72 -6.95 8.40
C ASN A 127 14.67 -8.16 8.57
N ASP A 128 14.32 -9.11 9.43
CA ASP A 128 15.06 -10.36 9.57
C ASP A 128 14.66 -11.33 8.44
N TYR A 129 15.32 -11.17 7.29
CA TYR A 129 15.10 -12.01 6.12
C TYR A 129 16.42 -12.43 5.49
N ARG A 130 16.37 -13.52 4.72
CA ARG A 130 17.48 -14.00 3.91
C ARG A 130 17.18 -13.80 2.43
N ILE A 131 18.16 -13.31 1.68
CA ILE A 131 18.05 -13.19 0.21
C ILE A 131 17.87 -14.58 -0.40
N ALA A 132 16.97 -14.69 -1.39
CA ALA A 132 16.75 -15.91 -2.15
C ALA A 132 18.08 -16.45 -2.69
N GLN A 133 18.38 -17.71 -2.37
CA GLN A 133 19.59 -18.38 -2.83
C GLN A 133 19.36 -18.97 -4.23
N PRO A 134 20.40 -19.09 -5.07
CA PRO A 134 20.29 -19.75 -6.37
C PRO A 134 19.70 -21.17 -6.24
N LEU A 135 18.92 -21.60 -7.24
CA LEU A 135 18.24 -22.89 -7.22
C LEU A 135 19.23 -24.07 -7.24
N ASN A 136 20.39 -23.92 -7.88
CA ASN A 136 21.45 -24.94 -7.97
C ASN A 136 20.90 -26.34 -8.33
N ASP A 137 20.07 -26.41 -9.38
CA ASP A 137 19.43 -27.64 -9.88
C ASP A 137 18.52 -28.37 -8.89
N ARG A 138 18.17 -27.74 -7.76
CA ARG A 138 17.21 -28.28 -6.79
C ARG A 138 15.86 -28.52 -7.48
N GLN A 139 15.39 -29.75 -7.39
CA GLN A 139 14.05 -30.10 -7.82
C GLN A 139 13.03 -29.61 -6.78
N VAL A 140 12.03 -28.88 -7.28
CA VAL A 140 10.88 -28.42 -6.49
C VAL A 140 9.63 -29.06 -7.09
N GLU A 141 8.91 -29.80 -6.26
CA GLU A 141 7.65 -30.43 -6.62
C GLU A 141 6.50 -29.50 -6.21
N SER A 142 5.37 -29.55 -6.92
CA SER A 142 4.16 -28.83 -6.54
C SER A 142 2.97 -29.79 -6.55
N SER A 143 2.06 -29.64 -5.59
CA SER A 143 0.83 -30.46 -5.50
C SER A 143 -0.28 -30.01 -6.46
N PHE A 144 -0.04 -28.92 -7.19
CA PHE A 144 -0.93 -28.32 -8.18
C PHE A 144 -0.11 -27.96 -9.43
N LEU A 145 -0.79 -27.65 -10.54
CA LEU A 145 -0.13 -27.14 -11.75
C LEU A 145 0.33 -25.70 -11.48
N PRO A 146 1.64 -25.44 -11.31
CA PRO A 146 2.10 -24.11 -11.02
C PRO A 146 1.91 -23.25 -12.27
N ARG A 147 1.40 -22.02 -12.11
CA ARG A 147 1.42 -21.04 -13.20
C ARG A 147 2.87 -20.64 -13.43
N LEU A 148 3.57 -21.40 -14.26
CA LEU A 148 4.92 -21.05 -14.75
C LEU A 148 4.77 -19.80 -15.62
N GLY A 149 4.80 -18.63 -14.99
CA GLY A 149 5.05 -17.39 -15.69
C GLY A 149 6.37 -17.57 -16.43
N LYS A 150 6.33 -17.50 -17.77
CA LYS A 150 7.55 -17.45 -18.58
C LYS A 150 8.41 -16.33 -18.01
N GLY A 151 9.58 -16.70 -17.47
CA GLY A 151 10.49 -15.80 -16.78
C GLY A 151 10.71 -14.51 -17.57
N SER A 152 10.64 -13.40 -16.85
CA SER A 152 10.99 -12.06 -17.27
C SER A 152 12.50 -11.97 -17.53
N PHE A 153 12.92 -12.31 -18.74
CA PHE A 153 14.15 -11.74 -19.30
C PHE A 153 13.75 -10.51 -20.12
N CYS A 154 14.35 -9.36 -19.82
CA CYS A 154 14.07 -8.06 -20.42
C CYS A 154 13.83 -8.18 -21.94
N ARG A 155 12.61 -7.86 -22.38
CA ARG A 155 12.25 -7.99 -23.80
C ARG A 155 13.02 -6.94 -24.60
N GLN A 156 13.81 -7.41 -25.57
CA GLN A 156 14.44 -6.60 -26.62
C GLN A 156 13.44 -5.59 -27.23
N ASP A 157 12.19 -6.03 -27.40
CA ASP A 157 11.07 -5.23 -27.93
C ASP A 157 10.72 -4.02 -27.03
N GLU A 158 10.91 -4.13 -25.71
CA GLU A 158 10.68 -3.03 -24.77
C GLU A 158 11.81 -2.00 -24.82
N ILE A 159 13.04 -2.45 -25.06
CA ILE A 159 14.20 -1.59 -25.30
C ILE A 159 14.05 -0.88 -26.65
N GLU A 160 13.68 -1.59 -27.71
CA GLU A 160 13.42 -1.00 -29.03
C GLU A 160 12.25 0.00 -28.98
N SER A 161 11.16 -0.33 -28.27
CA SER A 161 10.04 0.58 -28.04
C SER A 161 10.47 1.85 -27.28
N LYS A 162 11.32 1.70 -26.26
CA LYS A 162 11.88 2.85 -25.51
C LYS A 162 12.84 3.68 -26.36
N LEU A 163 13.67 3.06 -27.21
CA LEU A 163 14.58 3.75 -28.12
C LEU A 163 13.83 4.54 -29.20
N LEU A 164 12.81 3.93 -29.82
CA LEU A 164 11.93 4.61 -30.79
C LEU A 164 11.19 5.81 -30.15
N ARG A 165 10.80 5.68 -28.88
CA ARG A 165 10.16 6.76 -28.12
C ARG A 165 11.13 7.90 -27.82
N ILE A 166 12.40 7.61 -27.52
CA ILE A 166 13.44 8.62 -27.33
C ILE A 166 13.74 9.35 -28.65
N GLU A 167 13.88 8.62 -29.76
CA GLU A 167 14.08 9.22 -31.10
C GLU A 167 12.92 10.16 -31.49
N GLY A 168 11.68 9.76 -31.19
CA GLY A 168 10.49 10.61 -31.39
C GLY A 168 10.51 11.90 -30.57
N LEU A 169 10.99 11.85 -29.33
CA LEU A 169 11.13 13.01 -28.45
C LEU A 169 12.26 13.97 -28.88
N VAL A 170 13.39 13.43 -29.35
CA VAL A 170 14.49 14.25 -29.90
C VAL A 170 14.06 14.95 -31.18
N THR A 171 13.29 14.28 -32.03
CA THR A 171 12.75 14.85 -33.27
C THR A 171 11.73 15.97 -33.00
N SER A 172 10.91 15.84 -31.94
CA SER A 172 9.95 16.89 -31.55
C SER A 172 10.63 18.10 -30.92
N LEU A 173 11.67 17.89 -30.12
CA LEU A 173 12.55 18.96 -29.60
C LEU A 173 13.25 19.71 -30.73
N GLY A 174 13.71 19.01 -31.76
CA GLY A 174 14.30 19.61 -32.96
C GLY A 174 13.31 20.52 -33.71
N LYS A 175 12.05 20.11 -33.86
CA LYS A 175 11.02 20.94 -34.52
C LYS A 175 10.71 22.22 -33.76
N ASN A 176 10.78 22.20 -32.43
CA ASN A 176 10.56 23.40 -31.60
C ASN A 176 11.71 24.42 -31.66
N LEU A 177 12.90 24.02 -32.12
CA LEU A 177 14.05 24.91 -32.28
C LEU A 177 14.08 25.65 -33.63
N TYR A 178 13.35 25.18 -34.65
CA TYR A 178 13.36 25.76 -36.01
C TYR A 178 12.13 26.59 -36.38
N SER A 179 11.10 26.68 -35.53
CA SER A 179 9.89 27.47 -35.80
C SER A 179 9.90 28.83 -35.07
N GLY A 180 10.97 29.59 -35.22
CA GLY A 180 11.11 30.94 -34.69
C GLY A 180 11.61 31.91 -35.74
N GLY A 181 10.73 32.41 -36.61
CA GLY A 181 11.09 33.49 -37.53
C GLY A 181 10.04 33.85 -38.59
N ALA A 182 9.11 34.76 -38.25
CA ALA A 182 8.66 35.90 -39.07
C ALA A 182 7.38 36.54 -38.47
N PRO A 183 7.29 37.88 -38.36
CA PRO A 183 6.16 38.55 -37.72
C PRO A 183 5.13 39.08 -38.72
N GLY A 184 3.84 39.00 -38.37
CA GLY A 184 2.84 39.92 -38.94
C GLY A 184 1.45 39.34 -39.22
N SER A 185 0.64 39.17 -38.18
CA SER A 185 -0.82 39.39 -38.24
C SER A 185 -1.44 39.20 -36.85
N ARG A 186 -2.13 40.23 -36.35
CA ARG A 186 -2.84 40.21 -35.06
C ARG A 186 -3.82 39.02 -34.97
N PRO A 187 -3.80 38.23 -33.88
CA PRO A 187 -4.93 37.39 -33.53
C PRO A 187 -5.80 38.06 -32.46
N SER A 188 -7.10 37.84 -32.58
CA SER A 188 -8.14 38.16 -31.60
C SER A 188 -7.86 37.50 -30.25
N ARG A 189 -8.41 38.09 -29.18
CA ARG A 189 -8.50 37.51 -27.84
C ARG A 189 -9.10 36.11 -27.91
N TYR A 190 -8.24 35.10 -27.94
CA TYR A 190 -8.49 33.82 -27.32
C TYR A 190 -7.58 33.79 -26.10
N GLU A 191 -8.21 33.86 -24.92
CA GLU A 191 -7.52 33.69 -23.66
C GLU A 191 -6.86 32.32 -23.60
N ASN A 192 -5.61 32.35 -23.14
CA ASN A 192 -4.70 31.23 -23.09
C ASN A 192 -5.10 30.24 -21.99
N GLY A 193 -5.30 28.97 -22.36
CA GLY A 193 -4.71 27.82 -21.67
C GLY A 193 -5.16 27.51 -20.24
N GLY A 194 -6.33 26.90 -20.10
CA GLY A 194 -6.67 26.05 -18.94
C GLY A 194 -7.17 24.70 -19.45
N LEU A 195 -6.31 23.69 -19.48
CA LEU A 195 -6.70 22.30 -19.74
C LEU A 195 -7.49 21.80 -18.53
N PHE A 196 -8.81 22.01 -18.50
CA PHE A 196 -9.69 21.47 -17.45
C PHE A 196 -11.08 21.09 -17.98
N PRO A 197 -11.71 20.07 -17.37
CA PRO A 197 -11.20 19.21 -16.31
C PRO A 197 -10.60 17.94 -16.91
N LEU A 198 -9.28 17.77 -16.75
CA LEU A 198 -8.68 16.44 -16.89
C LEU A 198 -9.00 15.62 -15.64
N THR A 199 -9.41 14.39 -15.88
CA THR A 199 -9.61 13.35 -14.89
C THR A 199 -8.49 12.31 -15.04
N LEU A 200 -8.11 11.68 -13.93
CA LEU A 200 -7.22 10.52 -13.93
C LEU A 200 -8.06 9.26 -13.86
N SER A 201 -7.94 8.39 -14.86
CA SER A 201 -8.59 7.08 -14.89
C SER A 201 -7.57 5.97 -14.62
N PHE A 202 -7.84 5.19 -13.58
CA PHE A 202 -7.05 4.06 -13.11
C PHE A 202 -7.77 2.76 -13.51
N ASN A 203 -7.07 1.89 -14.24
CA ASN A 203 -7.64 0.70 -14.87
C ASN A 203 -7.34 -0.56 -14.05
N ASP A 204 -8.31 -1.47 -13.93
CA ASP A 204 -8.21 -2.74 -13.20
C ASP A 204 -7.12 -3.68 -13.75
N LYS A 205 -6.79 -3.55 -15.03
CA LYS A 205 -5.74 -4.36 -15.69
C LYS A 205 -4.32 -3.90 -15.36
N ASN A 206 -4.16 -2.74 -14.73
CA ASN A 206 -2.85 -2.19 -14.42
C ASN A 206 -2.81 -1.62 -13.02
N THR A 207 -2.73 -2.51 -12.04
CA THR A 207 -2.63 -2.18 -10.61
C THR A 207 -1.29 -1.53 -10.24
N ASP A 208 -0.36 -1.37 -11.18
CA ASP A 208 0.85 -0.54 -11.04
C ASP A 208 0.63 0.93 -11.41
N SER A 209 -0.61 1.32 -11.75
CA SER A 209 -1.01 2.70 -12.03
C SER A 209 -0.92 3.59 -10.78
N TYR A 210 -0.18 4.69 -10.88
CA TYR A 210 -0.21 5.74 -9.85
C TYR A 210 0.14 7.10 -10.46
N ALA A 211 -0.21 8.16 -9.73
CA ALA A 211 0.18 9.52 -10.06
C ALA A 211 1.06 10.13 -8.97
N LEU A 212 2.27 10.56 -9.33
CA LEU A 212 3.21 11.23 -8.44
C LEU A 212 2.94 12.72 -8.40
N VAL A 213 2.75 13.26 -7.20
CA VAL A 213 2.52 14.69 -6.95
C VAL A 213 3.85 15.39 -6.69
N HIS A 214 4.12 16.46 -7.42
CA HIS A 214 5.26 17.35 -7.16
C HIS A 214 4.81 18.50 -6.27
N LEU A 215 4.84 18.28 -4.95
CA LEU A 215 4.36 19.20 -3.93
C LEU A 215 4.81 20.64 -4.14
N SER A 216 3.89 21.60 -3.99
CA SER A 216 4.17 23.03 -4.13
C SER A 216 4.65 23.65 -2.81
N HIS A 217 4.22 23.07 -1.69
CA HIS A 217 4.67 23.41 -0.33
C HIS A 217 5.02 22.14 0.44
N SER A 218 5.76 22.31 1.54
CA SER A 218 6.16 21.22 2.42
C SER A 218 4.95 20.55 3.08
N MET A 219 5.01 19.24 3.29
CA MET A 219 4.05 18.47 4.09
C MET A 219 4.38 18.52 5.59
N ASP A 220 5.01 19.60 6.07
CA ASP A 220 5.28 19.84 7.50
C ASP A 220 4.01 20.40 8.16
N LEU A 221 3.04 19.52 8.44
CA LEU A 221 1.64 19.93 8.71
C LEU A 221 1.23 19.65 10.15
N ASP A 222 0.76 20.68 10.86
CA ASP A 222 0.02 20.56 12.14
C ASP A 222 -1.50 20.53 11.93
N ALA A 223 -1.96 20.77 10.71
CA ALA A 223 -3.34 20.68 10.29
C ALA A 223 -3.41 20.46 8.79
N PHE A 224 -4.49 19.86 8.30
CA PHE A 224 -4.72 19.80 6.86
C PHE A 224 -6.19 19.78 6.50
N THR A 225 -6.44 20.10 5.24
CA THR A 225 -7.66 19.72 4.53
C THR A 225 -7.27 19.03 3.23
N VAL A 226 -7.92 17.93 2.91
CA VAL A 226 -7.82 17.25 1.61
C VAL A 226 -9.21 17.18 1.02
N CYS A 227 -9.37 17.58 -0.24
CA CYS A 227 -10.61 17.41 -0.98
C CYS A 227 -10.37 16.72 -2.32
N MET A 228 -11.30 15.87 -2.74
CA MET A 228 -11.23 15.14 -4.01
C MET A 228 -12.61 14.72 -4.51
N HIS A 229 -12.75 14.63 -5.83
CA HIS A 229 -13.87 13.95 -6.47
C HIS A 229 -13.39 12.58 -6.93
N VAL A 230 -14.13 11.54 -6.57
CA VAL A 230 -13.80 10.16 -6.92
C VAL A 230 -15.04 9.41 -7.41
N LEU A 231 -14.81 8.51 -8.35
CA LEU A 231 -15.77 7.57 -8.89
C LEU A 231 -15.13 6.18 -8.92
N PRO A 232 -15.19 5.43 -7.81
CA PRO A 232 -14.72 4.04 -7.75
C PRO A 232 -15.50 3.16 -8.74
N LYS A 233 -14.83 2.19 -9.36
CA LYS A 233 -15.43 1.24 -10.34
C LYS A 233 -15.49 -0.20 -9.84
N MET A 234 -14.91 -0.48 -8.68
CA MET A 234 -14.90 -1.81 -8.06
C MET A 234 -15.30 -1.72 -6.59
N THR A 235 -15.86 -2.80 -6.04
CA THR A 235 -16.10 -2.96 -4.61
C THR A 235 -14.79 -3.26 -3.89
N GLY A 236 -14.69 -2.87 -2.62
CA GLY A 236 -13.51 -3.08 -1.80
C GLY A 236 -12.90 -1.76 -1.31
N ILE A 237 -11.67 -1.85 -0.83
CA ILE A 237 -10.90 -0.72 -0.30
C ILE A 237 -10.06 -0.12 -1.42
N HIS A 238 -10.07 1.20 -1.50
CA HIS A 238 -9.29 1.93 -2.49
C HIS A 238 -8.45 3.02 -1.86
N THR A 239 -7.14 2.99 -2.13
CA THR A 239 -6.20 4.02 -1.69
C THR A 239 -6.16 5.17 -2.66
N VAL A 240 -6.76 6.28 -2.26
CA VAL A 240 -6.90 7.48 -3.09
C VAL A 240 -5.73 8.43 -2.91
N ILE A 241 -5.21 8.52 -1.68
CA ILE A 241 -4.04 9.34 -1.31
C ILE A 241 -3.10 8.51 -0.46
N SER A 242 -1.81 8.52 -0.80
CA SER A 242 -0.74 7.95 0.00
C SER A 242 0.45 8.91 0.03
N TYR A 243 0.87 9.32 1.23
CA TYR A 243 2.07 10.10 1.49
C TYR A 243 2.96 9.34 2.47
N SER A 244 4.16 9.02 2.02
CA SER A 244 5.14 8.25 2.79
C SER A 244 6.44 9.04 2.99
N THR A 245 7.10 8.79 4.11
CA THR A 245 8.42 9.35 4.46
C THR A 245 9.41 8.22 4.67
N ASN A 246 10.69 8.56 4.90
CA ASN A 246 11.69 7.57 5.27
C ASN A 246 11.47 6.94 6.67
N MET A 247 10.58 7.51 7.48
CA MET A 247 10.29 7.06 8.84
C MET A 247 8.94 6.34 8.93
N ASN A 248 7.95 6.77 8.17
CA ASN A 248 6.60 6.24 8.20
C ASN A 248 6.09 6.05 6.77
N ASP A 249 5.68 4.83 6.45
CA ASP A 249 5.07 4.48 5.18
C ASP A 249 3.69 5.12 5.06
N ASN A 250 2.94 5.15 6.17
CA ASN A 250 1.61 5.75 6.25
C ASN A 250 1.66 7.06 7.03
N GLU A 251 2.51 7.99 6.57
CA GLU A 251 2.63 9.33 7.16
C GLU A 251 1.30 10.10 7.02
N LEU A 252 0.67 10.05 5.84
CA LEU A 252 -0.72 10.40 5.60
C LEU A 252 -1.30 9.49 4.52
N MET A 253 -2.37 8.75 4.82
CA MET A 253 -3.07 7.92 3.84
C MET A 253 -4.58 8.00 4.01
N ILE A 254 -5.29 7.97 2.89
CA ILE A 254 -6.75 7.97 2.84
C ILE A 254 -7.22 6.80 2.00
N ASN A 255 -8.04 5.94 2.60
CA ASN A 255 -8.68 4.82 1.94
C ASN A 255 -10.20 5.03 1.89
N ILE A 256 -10.85 4.62 0.81
CA ILE A 256 -12.32 4.62 0.68
C ILE A 256 -12.80 3.18 0.55
N ASN A 257 -13.70 2.76 1.43
CA ASN A 257 -14.31 1.43 1.38
C ASN A 257 -15.73 1.49 0.77
N GLU A 258 -15.90 0.83 -0.37
CA GLU A 258 -17.18 0.77 -1.11
C GLU A 258 -17.93 -0.57 -0.92
N ASP A 259 -17.68 -1.29 0.17
CA ASP A 259 -18.41 -2.52 0.50
C ASP A 259 -19.90 -2.24 0.85
N SER A 260 -20.76 -3.24 0.62
CA SER A 260 -22.20 -3.17 0.88
C SER A 260 -22.55 -3.21 2.36
N ASP A 261 -21.72 -3.85 3.18
CA ASP A 261 -22.01 -4.15 4.58
C ASP A 261 -21.37 -3.17 5.58
N ALA A 262 -20.29 -2.49 5.19
CA ALA A 262 -19.62 -1.45 5.98
C ALA A 262 -19.03 -0.37 5.07
N ARG A 263 -19.37 0.89 5.35
CA ARG A 263 -18.91 2.05 4.56
C ARG A 263 -18.20 3.03 5.44
N GLU A 264 -16.92 3.18 5.14
CA GLU A 264 -16.00 3.92 5.95
C GLU A 264 -14.90 4.51 5.09
N VAL A 265 -14.44 5.68 5.50
CA VAL A 265 -13.20 6.26 5.03
C VAL A 265 -12.14 6.01 6.10
N GLY A 266 -11.07 5.35 5.70
CA GLY A 266 -9.90 5.13 6.54
C GLY A 266 -8.97 6.34 6.48
N LEU A 267 -8.53 6.82 7.63
CA LEU A 267 -7.51 7.87 7.74
C LEU A 267 -6.32 7.35 8.53
N TRP A 268 -5.14 7.42 7.93
CA TRP A 268 -3.87 7.17 8.59
C TRP A 268 -3.07 8.45 8.78
N ILE A 269 -2.49 8.63 9.97
CA ILE A 269 -1.54 9.71 10.27
C ILE A 269 -0.39 9.15 11.09
N GLY A 270 0.83 9.23 10.57
CA GLY A 270 2.03 8.73 11.23
C GLY A 270 1.88 7.30 11.74
N ASN A 271 1.43 6.39 10.86
CA ASN A 271 1.15 4.97 11.05
C ASN A 271 0.00 4.59 12.01
N GLU A 272 -0.69 5.55 12.64
CA GLU A 272 -1.92 5.29 13.40
C GLU A 272 -3.15 5.50 12.52
N PHE A 273 -4.24 4.82 12.85
CA PHE A 273 -5.43 4.72 12.00
C PHE A 273 -6.73 5.07 12.73
N VAL A 274 -7.69 5.65 12.00
CA VAL A 274 -9.07 5.79 12.45
C VAL A 274 -10.07 5.58 11.31
N ASN A 275 -11.20 4.96 11.63
CA ASN A 275 -12.34 4.83 10.71
C ASN A 275 -13.34 5.98 10.88
N LEU A 276 -13.77 6.53 9.75
CA LEU A 276 -14.80 7.56 9.64
C LEU A 276 -16.01 6.95 8.91
N PRO A 277 -17.00 6.42 9.66
CA PRO A 277 -18.15 5.74 9.07
C PRO A 277 -19.07 6.73 8.35
N HIS A 278 -19.73 6.27 7.27
CA HIS A 278 -20.74 7.06 6.58
C HIS A 278 -21.89 6.21 6.03
N ASN A 279 -23.07 6.84 5.90
CA ASN A 279 -24.26 6.19 5.33
C ASN A 279 -24.46 6.50 3.83
N PHE A 280 -23.57 7.29 3.23
CA PHE A 280 -23.69 7.71 1.83
C PHE A 280 -23.53 6.54 0.85
N ARG A 281 -24.38 6.49 -0.19
CA ARG A 281 -24.27 5.58 -1.34
C ARG A 281 -23.92 6.34 -2.61
N ALA A 282 -22.66 6.28 -3.03
CA ALA A 282 -22.27 6.72 -4.36
C ALA A 282 -22.89 5.77 -5.40
N LYS A 283 -23.66 6.33 -6.34
CA LYS A 283 -24.00 5.67 -7.62
C LYS A 283 -23.31 6.37 -8.81
N ASP A 284 -22.66 7.47 -8.50
CA ASP A 284 -22.02 8.43 -9.38
C ASP A 284 -20.93 9.16 -8.56
N TRP A 285 -20.32 10.20 -9.13
CA TRP A 285 -19.30 11.02 -8.49
C TRP A 285 -19.64 11.37 -7.04
N ALA A 286 -18.65 11.20 -6.17
CA ALA A 286 -18.72 11.61 -4.78
C ALA A 286 -17.56 12.55 -4.48
N ASN A 287 -17.87 13.66 -3.84
CA ASN A 287 -16.89 14.57 -3.29
C ASN A 287 -16.59 14.17 -1.84
N TYR A 288 -15.32 13.93 -1.56
CA TYR A 288 -14.80 13.68 -0.23
C TYR A 288 -13.91 14.85 0.16
N CYS A 289 -14.20 15.49 1.30
CA CYS A 289 -13.24 16.34 1.98
C CYS A 289 -12.96 15.78 3.37
N MET A 290 -11.70 15.84 3.81
CA MET A 290 -11.28 15.41 5.13
C MET A 290 -10.41 16.48 5.76
N THR A 291 -10.69 16.78 7.03
CA THR A 291 -9.90 17.72 7.83
C THR A 291 -9.23 16.99 8.99
N TRP A 292 -8.09 17.50 9.42
CA TRP A 292 -7.47 17.08 10.67
C TRP A 292 -6.72 18.24 11.33
N SER A 293 -6.70 18.28 12.66
CA SER A 293 -5.93 19.24 13.46
C SER A 293 -5.15 18.56 14.56
N SER A 294 -3.84 18.76 14.59
CA SER A 294 -2.93 18.28 15.63
C SER A 294 -3.32 18.75 17.03
N HIS A 295 -3.79 20.00 17.16
CA HIS A 295 -4.09 20.61 18.46
C HIS A 295 -5.05 19.76 19.30
N THR A 296 -6.09 19.18 18.68
CA THR A 296 -7.07 18.31 19.35
C THR A 296 -6.98 16.85 18.90
N GLY A 297 -6.29 16.57 17.81
CA GLY A 297 -6.39 15.32 17.07
C GLY A 297 -7.70 15.16 16.30
N GLY A 298 -8.57 16.17 16.26
CA GLY A 298 -9.88 16.09 15.62
C GLY A 298 -9.77 15.86 14.12
N ALA A 299 -10.48 14.86 13.61
CA ALA A 299 -10.61 14.55 12.19
C ALA A 299 -12.10 14.49 11.79
N GLU A 300 -12.45 15.17 10.70
CA GLU A 300 -13.83 15.19 10.19
C GLU A 300 -13.88 14.79 8.73
N LEU A 301 -14.87 13.96 8.40
CA LEU A 301 -15.19 13.57 7.04
C LEU A 301 -16.39 14.36 6.53
N TRP A 302 -16.29 14.90 5.33
CA TRP A 302 -17.37 15.54 4.61
C TRP A 302 -17.60 14.81 3.29
N ILE A 303 -18.85 14.42 3.03
CA ILE A 303 -19.25 13.78 1.77
C ILE A 303 -20.40 14.58 1.16
N ASN A 304 -20.20 15.09 -0.06
CA ASN A 304 -21.21 15.86 -0.81
C ASN A 304 -21.89 16.98 0.03
N GLY A 305 -21.11 17.67 0.86
CA GLY A 305 -21.50 18.82 1.66
C GLY A 305 -22.03 18.47 3.06
N MET A 306 -22.17 17.18 3.37
CA MET A 306 -22.62 16.69 4.67
C MET A 306 -21.43 16.27 5.52
N VAL A 307 -21.37 16.75 6.76
CA VAL A 307 -20.34 16.37 7.74
C VAL A 307 -20.74 15.11 8.49
N GLY A 308 -19.77 14.23 8.71
CA GLY A 308 -19.89 13.04 9.55
C GLY A 308 -19.62 13.34 11.03
N GLU A 309 -19.53 12.27 11.82
CA GLU A 309 -19.11 12.38 13.22
C GLU A 309 -17.61 12.64 13.30
N GLN A 310 -17.20 13.64 14.10
CA GLN A 310 -15.79 13.91 14.35
C GLN A 310 -15.14 12.72 15.09
N ARG A 311 -13.98 12.29 14.61
CA ARG A 311 -13.11 11.30 15.26
C ARG A 311 -11.83 11.94 15.74
N TYR A 312 -11.02 11.19 16.50
CA TYR A 312 -9.78 11.70 17.07
C TYR A 312 -8.61 10.79 16.72
N LEU A 313 -7.52 11.37 16.22
CA LEU A 313 -6.31 10.70 15.81
C LEU A 313 -5.11 11.62 16.04
N LYS A 314 -4.04 11.11 16.65
CA LYS A 314 -2.71 11.74 16.70
C LYS A 314 -2.69 13.20 17.19
N SER A 315 -3.32 13.49 18.33
CA SER A 315 -3.18 14.81 18.98
C SER A 315 -1.71 15.13 19.30
N GLY A 316 -1.26 16.35 19.00
CA GLY A 316 0.10 16.84 19.21
C GLY A 316 1.13 16.31 18.21
N TYR A 317 0.70 15.66 17.13
CA TYR A 317 1.58 15.15 16.08
C TYR A 317 1.81 16.20 14.98
N THR A 318 2.94 16.14 14.30
CA THR A 318 3.21 16.96 13.11
C THR A 318 3.51 16.00 11.96
N ILE A 319 2.77 16.12 10.85
CA ILE A 319 3.05 15.38 9.63
C ILE A 319 4.43 15.80 9.14
N ARG A 320 5.29 14.82 8.87
CA ARG A 320 6.70 15.07 8.57
C ARG A 320 6.91 15.56 7.13
N PRO A 321 7.86 16.49 6.92
CA PRO A 321 8.24 16.92 5.59
C PRO A 321 9.07 15.87 4.84
N ALA A 322 9.42 16.20 3.60
CA ALA A 322 10.39 15.48 2.76
C ALA A 322 10.00 14.03 2.40
N GLY A 323 8.71 13.73 2.38
CA GLY A 323 8.15 12.49 1.85
C GLY A 323 7.75 12.57 0.37
N VAL A 324 7.09 11.51 -0.09
CA VAL A 324 6.57 11.37 -1.46
C VAL A 324 5.05 11.24 -1.37
N LEU A 325 4.31 12.08 -2.11
CA LEU A 325 2.86 12.00 -2.23
C LEU A 325 2.49 11.38 -3.57
N ILE A 326 1.71 10.30 -3.54
CA ILE A 326 1.09 9.70 -4.72
C ILE A 326 -0.43 9.60 -4.59
N LEU A 327 -1.09 9.48 -5.73
CA LEU A 327 -2.51 9.21 -5.84
C LEU A 327 -2.75 7.84 -6.47
N GLY A 328 -3.76 7.15 -5.95
CA GLY A 328 -4.34 5.94 -6.53
C GLY A 328 -3.64 4.62 -6.21
N LYS A 329 -2.65 4.63 -5.29
CA LYS A 329 -1.93 3.42 -4.87
C LYS A 329 -1.32 3.62 -3.48
N ASP A 330 -1.11 2.53 -2.74
CA ASP A 330 -0.42 2.52 -1.43
C ASP A 330 1.10 2.39 -1.59
N GLN A 331 1.84 3.22 -0.86
CA GLN A 331 3.29 3.14 -0.75
C GLN A 331 3.72 2.37 0.51
N ASP A 332 3.55 1.05 0.51
CA ASP A 332 4.19 0.20 1.51
C ASP A 332 5.73 0.30 1.40
N GLY A 333 6.41 0.58 2.51
CA GLY A 333 7.83 0.93 2.56
C GLY A 333 8.78 -0.12 2.02
N PHE A 334 9.88 0.35 1.43
CA PHE A 334 11.08 -0.36 0.91
C PHE A 334 10.87 -1.56 -0.07
N LEU A 335 9.72 -2.23 -0.07
CA LEU A 335 9.36 -3.35 -0.96
C LEU A 335 8.66 -2.89 -2.25
N GLY A 336 8.25 -1.61 -2.32
CA GLY A 336 7.60 -1.03 -3.49
C GLY A 336 6.11 -0.79 -3.26
N ILE A 337 5.49 -0.16 -4.25
CA ILE A 337 4.11 0.32 -4.20
C ILE A 337 3.15 -0.89 -4.20
N SER A 338 2.31 -1.06 -3.18
CA SER A 338 1.38 -2.19 -3.02
C SER A 338 0.17 -2.07 -3.93
N SER A 339 -0.24 -3.19 -4.52
CA SER A 339 -1.33 -3.27 -5.50
C SER A 339 -2.63 -3.81 -4.92
N ALA A 340 -2.66 -4.20 -3.64
CA ALA A 340 -3.78 -4.90 -3.00
C ALA A 340 -5.01 -4.01 -2.82
N ASP A 341 -4.79 -2.73 -2.56
CA ASP A 341 -5.79 -1.69 -2.32
C ASP A 341 -5.69 -0.54 -3.35
N ALA A 342 -5.05 -0.81 -4.50
CA ALA A 342 -4.90 0.18 -5.56
C ALA A 342 -6.27 0.72 -6.01
N PHE A 343 -6.38 2.04 -6.18
CA PHE A 343 -7.62 2.66 -6.61
C PHE A 343 -7.93 2.26 -8.05
N VAL A 344 -9.11 1.66 -8.25
CA VAL A 344 -9.66 1.40 -9.58
C VAL A 344 -10.90 2.26 -9.77
N GLY A 345 -10.77 3.27 -10.62
CA GLY A 345 -11.81 4.27 -10.81
C GLY A 345 -11.33 5.52 -11.52
N THR A 346 -12.09 6.58 -11.35
CA THR A 346 -11.77 7.90 -11.91
C THR A 346 -11.68 8.91 -10.77
N MET A 347 -10.68 9.77 -10.76
CA MET A 347 -10.57 10.87 -9.80
C MET A 347 -10.26 12.19 -10.48
N THR A 348 -10.66 13.28 -9.84
CA THR A 348 -10.36 14.64 -10.27
C THR A 348 -10.41 15.60 -9.09
N ASP A 349 -9.94 16.83 -9.31
CA ASP A 349 -10.08 17.93 -8.36
C ASP A 349 -9.46 17.68 -6.99
N VAL A 350 -8.37 16.91 -6.96
CA VAL A 350 -7.64 16.63 -5.74
C VAL A 350 -6.87 17.88 -5.31
N ASN A 351 -7.18 18.42 -4.14
CA ASN A 351 -6.55 19.60 -3.58
C ASN A 351 -6.19 19.36 -2.11
N VAL A 352 -5.05 19.91 -1.67
CA VAL A 352 -4.52 19.76 -0.31
C VAL A 352 -4.13 21.13 0.24
N TRP A 353 -4.55 21.38 1.49
CA TRP A 353 -4.23 22.56 2.28
C TRP A 353 -3.51 22.19 3.58
N ASP A 354 -2.63 23.07 4.06
CA ASP A 354 -1.93 22.96 5.35
C ASP A 354 -2.72 23.57 6.54
N TYR A 355 -4.01 23.84 6.33
CA TYR A 355 -4.93 24.32 7.35
C TYR A 355 -6.30 23.67 7.23
N VAL A 356 -7.09 23.75 8.29
CA VAL A 356 -8.50 23.34 8.29
C VAL A 356 -9.33 24.42 7.58
N LEU A 357 -9.92 24.08 6.44
CA LEU A 357 -10.87 24.95 5.73
C LEU A 357 -12.11 25.21 6.58
N THR A 358 -12.72 26.38 6.40
CA THR A 358 -14.01 26.65 7.06
C THR A 358 -15.12 25.81 6.41
N THR A 359 -16.24 25.61 7.12
CA THR A 359 -17.41 24.94 6.54
C THR A 359 -17.90 25.60 5.25
N ALA A 360 -17.78 26.93 5.13
CA ALA A 360 -18.16 27.64 3.91
C ALA A 360 -17.21 27.32 2.76
N ASP A 361 -15.90 27.30 3.01
CA ASP A 361 -14.88 27.01 1.99
C ASP A 361 -14.94 25.54 1.55
N ILE A 362 -15.16 24.61 2.48
CA ILE A 362 -15.41 23.20 2.15
C ILE A 362 -16.61 23.10 1.20
N ARG A 363 -17.74 23.72 1.54
CA ARG A 363 -18.93 23.72 0.67
C ARG A 363 -18.68 24.38 -0.68
N ASN A 364 -17.89 25.45 -0.74
CA ASN A 364 -17.47 26.07 -1.99
C ASN A 364 -16.63 25.08 -2.83
N GLN A 365 -15.67 24.40 -2.19
CA GLN A 365 -14.82 23.41 -2.83
C GLN A 365 -15.59 22.21 -3.39
N MET A 366 -16.69 21.83 -2.75
CA MET A 366 -17.57 20.76 -3.25
C MET A 366 -18.48 21.21 -4.40
N SER A 367 -18.47 22.49 -4.77
CA SER A 367 -19.28 23.00 -5.88
C SER A 367 -18.60 22.77 -7.24
N CYS A 368 -19.42 22.73 -8.29
CA CYS A 368 -18.95 22.57 -9.67
C CYS A 368 -18.09 23.75 -10.15
N ASN A 369 -18.31 24.94 -9.59
CA ASN A 369 -17.64 26.17 -9.98
C ASN A 369 -16.63 26.62 -8.92
N SER A 370 -16.13 25.69 -8.11
CA SER A 370 -15.14 26.00 -7.09
C SER A 370 -13.96 26.75 -7.70
N THR A 371 -13.55 27.81 -7.01
CA THR A 371 -12.31 28.54 -7.28
C THR A 371 -11.27 28.29 -6.20
N GLU A 372 -11.53 27.39 -5.25
CA GLU A 372 -10.59 27.06 -4.19
C GLU A 372 -9.38 26.32 -4.76
N VAL A 373 -8.22 26.63 -4.20
CA VAL A 373 -6.92 26.16 -4.70
C VAL A 373 -6.12 25.70 -3.50
N GLY A 374 -5.72 24.42 -3.49
CA GLY A 374 -4.83 23.89 -2.47
C GLY A 374 -3.45 24.54 -2.54
N ASN A 375 -2.92 24.99 -1.40
CA ASN A 375 -1.56 25.56 -1.37
C ASN A 375 -0.49 24.47 -1.35
N VAL A 376 -0.75 23.31 -0.73
CA VAL A 376 0.18 22.17 -0.73
C VAL A 376 0.17 21.45 -2.07
N PHE A 377 -1.04 21.17 -2.58
CA PHE A 377 -1.27 20.60 -3.90
C PHE A 377 -2.55 21.17 -4.50
N SER A 378 -2.46 21.71 -5.72
CA SER A 378 -3.63 22.19 -6.47
C SER A 378 -3.81 21.43 -7.77
N TRP A 379 -5.02 20.89 -7.97
CA TRP A 379 -5.37 20.14 -9.15
C TRP A 379 -5.15 20.95 -10.44
N GLY A 380 -4.39 20.37 -11.37
CA GLY A 380 -4.05 20.92 -12.68
C GLY A 380 -3.28 22.25 -12.70
N LYS A 381 -2.85 22.76 -11.53
CA LYS A 381 -1.82 23.80 -11.42
C LYS A 381 -0.49 23.21 -10.98
N THR A 382 -0.52 22.36 -9.95
CA THR A 382 0.67 21.67 -9.47
C THR A 382 1.04 20.54 -10.43
N ARG A 383 2.34 20.38 -10.70
CA ARG A 383 2.83 19.36 -11.62
C ARG A 383 2.54 17.95 -11.08
N LEU A 384 2.08 17.08 -11.97
CA LEU A 384 1.80 15.68 -11.68
C LEU A 384 2.47 14.80 -12.73
N SER A 385 3.01 13.65 -12.32
CA SER A 385 3.61 12.66 -13.24
C SER A 385 2.83 11.36 -13.15
N VAL A 386 2.33 10.88 -14.29
CA VAL A 386 1.51 9.67 -14.38
C VAL A 386 2.36 8.45 -14.75
N TYR A 387 2.14 7.34 -14.07
CA TYR A 387 2.85 6.08 -14.24
C TYR A 387 1.87 4.91 -14.41
N GLY A 388 2.37 3.75 -14.83
CA GLY A 388 1.55 2.54 -14.92
C GLY A 388 0.35 2.65 -15.86
N GLY A 389 0.34 3.55 -16.84
CA GLY A 389 -0.75 3.63 -17.81
C GLY A 389 -2.04 4.31 -17.32
N VAL A 390 -1.97 5.12 -16.25
CA VAL A 390 -3.03 6.07 -15.88
C VAL A 390 -3.43 6.89 -17.10
N GLN A 391 -4.71 6.92 -17.41
CA GLN A 391 -5.25 7.62 -18.57
C GLN A 391 -5.79 8.99 -18.17
N LEU A 392 -5.57 9.95 -19.06
CA LEU A 392 -6.11 11.29 -18.98
C LEU A 392 -7.42 11.33 -19.77
N ASP A 393 -8.52 11.67 -19.11
CA ASP A 393 -9.86 11.73 -19.72
C ASP A 393 -10.52 13.09 -19.45
N ASN A 394 -11.51 13.47 -20.25
CA ASN A 394 -12.24 14.74 -20.20
C ASN A 394 -13.62 14.63 -19.53
N GLN A 395 -13.89 13.53 -18.81
CA GLN A 395 -15.14 13.37 -18.07
C GLN A 395 -15.41 14.56 -17.16
N HIS A 396 -16.63 15.08 -17.21
CA HIS A 396 -17.05 16.15 -16.34
C HIS A 396 -17.76 15.57 -15.13
N ARG A 397 -17.29 15.96 -13.94
CA ARG A 397 -17.92 15.62 -12.65
C ARG A 397 -19.30 16.26 -12.46
N CYS A 398 -19.62 17.29 -13.25
CA CYS A 398 -20.87 18.04 -13.20
C CYS A 398 -21.49 18.06 -14.59
N SER A 399 -22.68 17.47 -14.71
CA SER A 399 -23.51 17.46 -15.91
C SER A 399 -24.71 18.39 -15.77
#